data_AF-A0A168MAH8-F1
#
_entry.id   AF-A0A168MAH8-F1
#
_cell.length_a   1.000
_cell.length_b   1.000
_cell.length_c   1.000
_cell.angle_alpha   90.00
_cell.angle_beta   90.00
_cell.angle_gamma   90.00
#
_symmetry.space_group_name_H-M   'P 1'
#
loop_
_entity.id
_entity.type
_entity.pdbx_description
1 polymer ?
#
loop_
_entity_poly.entity_id
_entity_poly.type
_entity_poly.pdbx_seq_one_letter_code
_entity_poly.pdbx_strand_id
1 'polypeptide(L)' 'MKAPVEELIIEIFKKHNVIVLEKYYDDHLDYLSGIDSISYVQIIIDISKKFEIEIQDKDYILYDLTTVNNIIRYVEDKLS' A
#
# COMPACT_ATOMS: atom_id res chain seq x y z
N MET A 1 -7.62 -16.20 8.76
CA MET A 1 -6.61 -15.35 9.43
C MET A 1 -6.17 -14.35 8.38
N LYS A 2 -6.35 -13.04 8.61
CA LYS A 2 -5.75 -12.03 7.75
C LYS A 2 -4.22 -12.14 7.84
N ALA A 3 -3.53 -11.89 6.74
CA ALA A 3 -2.08 -11.89 6.74
C ALA A 3 -1.58 -10.73 7.64
N PRO A 4 -0.53 -10.91 8.45
CA PRO A 4 -0.01 -9.85 9.32
C PRO A 4 0.44 -8.60 8.54
N VAL A 5 0.81 -8.76 7.27
CA VAL A 5 1.21 -7.66 6.37
C VAL A 5 0.01 -6.76 6.00
N GLU A 6 -1.13 -7.37 5.68
CA GLU A 6 -2.36 -6.65 5.31
C GLU A 6 -2.80 -5.69 6.41
N GLU A 7 -2.88 -6.17 7.66
CA GLU A 7 -3.32 -5.35 8.81
C GLU A 7 -2.42 -4.13 9.01
N LEU A 8 -1.10 -4.32 8.92
CA LEU A 8 -0.12 -3.24 9.07
C LEU A 8 -0.22 -2.21 7.94
N ILE A 9 -0.44 -2.65 6.70
CA ILE A 9 -0.63 -1.74 5.56
C ILE A 9 -1.89 -0.91 5.79
N ILE A 10 -3.01 -1.53 6.15
CA ILE A 10 -4.27 -0.81 6.44
C ILE A 10 -4.09 0.20 7.57
N GLU A 11 -3.32 -0.12 8.62
CA GLU A 11 -3.00 0.83 9.69
C GLU A 11 -2.25 2.06 9.16
N ILE A 12 -1.32 1.88 8.23
CA ILE A 12 -0.61 3.00 7.59
C ILE A 12 -1.59 3.87 6.78
N PHE A 13 -2.48 3.26 5.98
CA PHE A 13 -3.51 4.02 5.26
C PHE A 13 -4.39 4.84 6.22
N LYS A 14 -4.83 4.25 7.34
CA LYS A 14 -5.63 4.94 8.37
C LYS A 14 -4.87 6.10 9.02
N LYS A 15 -3.57 5.96 9.26
CA LYS A 15 -2.71 7.03 9.79
C LYS A 15 -2.71 8.28 8.88
N HIS A 16 -2.87 8.07 7.57
CA HIS A 16 -2.98 9.12 6.56
C HIS A 16 -4.42 9.52 6.25
N ASN A 17 -5.38 9.16 7.13
CA ASN A 17 -6.82 9.44 6.97
C ASN A 17 -7.45 8.83 5.70
N VAL A 18 -6.83 7.81 5.11
CA VAL A 18 -7.39 7.09 3.96
C VAL A 18 -8.22 5.91 4.46
N ILE A 19 -9.48 5.85 4.02
CA ILE A 19 -10.39 4.76 4.39
C ILE A 19 -10.26 3.63 3.38
N VAL A 20 -9.79 2.48 3.86
CA VAL A 20 -9.59 1.27 3.07
C VAL A 20 -10.61 0.21 3.48
N LEU A 21 -11.45 -0.22 2.54
CA LEU A 21 -12.42 -1.30 2.72
C LEU A 21 -12.04 -2.48 1.84
N GLU A 22 -12.18 -3.72 2.32
CA GLU A 22 -11.81 -4.94 1.59
C GLU A 22 -12.38 -5.02 0.17
N LYS A 23 -13.62 -4.57 -0.01
CA LYS A 23 -14.27 -4.52 -1.33
C LYS A 23 -13.59 -3.63 -2.36
N TYR A 24 -12.65 -2.77 -1.95
CA TYR A 24 -11.94 -1.81 -2.79
C TYR A 24 -10.44 -2.12 -2.90
N TYR A 25 -10.00 -3.32 -2.51
CA TYR A 25 -8.56 -3.64 -2.53
C TYR A 25 -7.98 -3.77 -3.92
N ASP A 26 -8.81 -4.19 -4.87
CA ASP A 26 -8.48 -4.28 -6.30
C ASP A 26 -8.81 -2.98 -7.07
N ASP A 27 -9.49 -2.03 -6.42
CA ASP A 27 -9.80 -0.75 -7.03
C ASP A 27 -8.57 0.17 -7.01
N HIS A 28 -8.50 1.05 -8.00
CA HIS A 28 -7.44 2.05 -8.07
C HIS A 28 -7.50 2.96 -6.84
N LEU A 29 -6.33 3.21 -6.25
CA LEU A 29 -6.17 3.98 -5.01
C LEU A 29 -6.82 5.36 -5.12
N ASP A 30 -6.73 6.02 -6.28
CA ASP A 30 -7.34 7.33 -6.55
C ASP A 30 -8.86 7.40 -6.35
N TYR A 31 -9.54 6.24 -6.32
CA TYR A 31 -10.97 6.16 -6.01
C TYR A 31 -11.27 6.06 -4.51
N LEU A 32 -10.24 5.85 -3.68
CA LEU A 32 -10.39 5.79 -2.24
C LEU A 32 -10.62 7.19 -1.67
N SER A 33 -11.56 7.27 -0.73
CA SER A 33 -11.86 8.52 -0.04
C SER A 33 -10.66 8.97 0.81
N GLY A 34 -10.18 10.19 0.55
CA GLY A 34 -9.12 10.82 1.32
C GLY A 34 -7.71 10.61 0.80
N ILE A 35 -7.54 9.90 -0.33
CA ILE A 35 -6.23 9.83 -0.98
C ILE A 35 -5.97 11.04 -1.87
N ASP A 36 -4.71 11.41 -1.96
CA ASP A 36 -4.18 12.40 -2.90
C ASP A 36 -2.74 12.00 -3.25
N SER A 37 -2.12 12.68 -4.21
CA SER A 37 -0.77 12.34 -4.68
C SER A 37 0.31 12.50 -3.60
N ILE A 38 0.15 13.43 -2.66
CA ILE A 38 1.08 13.62 -1.53
C ILE A 38 0.88 12.48 -0.53
N SER A 39 -0.36 12.20 -0.16
CA SER A 39 -0.71 11.13 0.78
C SER A 39 -0.28 9.76 0.26
N TYR A 40 -0.46 9.50 -1.03
CA TYR A 40 0.03 8.28 -1.69
C TYR A 40 1.55 8.12 -1.51
N VAL A 41 2.34 9.15 -1.84
CA VAL A 41 3.80 9.10 -1.67
C VAL A 41 4.19 8.89 -0.21
N GLN A 42 3.50 9.55 0.73
CA GLN A 42 3.76 9.37 2.16
C GLN A 42 3.43 7.96 2.65
N ILE A 43 2.34 7.36 2.18
CA ILE A 43 1.97 5.96 2.49
C ILE A 43 3.06 5.02 1.98
N ILE A 44 3.49 5.16 0.72
CA ILE A 44 4.54 4.33 0.12
C ILE A 44 5.87 4.46 0.90
N ILE A 45 6.25 5.68 1.32
CA ILE A 45 7.43 5.92 2.17
C ILE A 45 7.27 5.25 3.54
N ASP A 46 6.11 5.37 4.17
CA ASP A 46 5.86 4.77 5.48
C ASP A 46 5.86 3.23 5.41
N ILE A 47 5.34 2.64 4.33
CA ILE A 47 5.43 1.20 4.05
C ILE A 47 6.89 0.78 3.90
N SER A 48 7.66 1.47 3.05
CA SER A 48 9.10 1.22 2.87
C SER A 48 9.85 1.22 4.21
N LYS A 49 9.62 2.24 5.05
CA LYS A 49 10.23 2.32 6.39
C LYS A 49 9.76 1.23 7.35
N LYS A 50 8.46 0.88 7.31
CA LYS A 50 7.86 -0.09 8.22
C LYS A 50 8.40 -1.50 8.00
N PHE A 51 8.61 -1.87 6.75
CA PHE A 51 9.07 -3.20 6.35
C PHE A 51 10.56 -3.25 6.01
N GLU A 52 11.28 -2.13 6.15
CA GLU A 52 12.70 -2.00 5.84
C GLU A 52 13.05 -2.42 4.40
N ILE A 53 12.14 -2.14 3.46
CA ILE A 53 12.28 -2.46 2.04
C ILE A 53 12.56 -1.22 1.20
N GLU A 54 13.43 -1.32 0.21
CA GLU A 54 13.69 -0.25 -0.75
C GLU A 54 12.75 -0.40 -1.95
N ILE A 55 11.97 0.65 -2.24
CA ILE A 55 11.06 0.70 -3.40
C ILE A 55 11.77 1.43 -4.52
N GLN A 56 12.11 0.71 -5.60
CA GLN A 56 12.81 1.24 -6.76
C GLN A 56 11.81 1.62 -7.86
N ASP A 57 12.21 2.49 -8.79
CA ASP A 57 11.34 2.94 -9.89
C ASP A 57 10.73 1.79 -10.71
N LYS A 58 11.49 0.69 -10.86
CA LYS A 58 11.03 -0.51 -11.58
C LYS A 58 9.87 -1.22 -10.87
N ASP A 59 9.80 -1.14 -9.54
CA ASP A 59 8.79 -1.85 -8.76
C ASP A 59 7.40 -1.26 -8.99
N TYR A 60 7.30 0.05 -9.26
CA TYR A 60 6.05 0.71 -9.64
C TYR A 60 5.45 0.14 -10.92
N ILE A 61 6.28 -0.23 -11.90
CA ILE A 61 5.84 -0.80 -13.17
C ILE A 61 5.54 -2.29 -13.01
N LEU A 62 6.38 -3.02 -12.26
CA LEU A 62 6.27 -4.47 -12.12
C LEU A 62 5.08 -4.91 -11.28
N TYR A 63 4.81 -4.20 -10.19
CA TYR A 63 3.74 -4.54 -9.25
C TYR A 63 2.51 -3.69 -9.44
N ASP A 64 2.57 -2.60 -10.23
CA ASP A 64 1.46 -1.67 -10.40
C ASP A 64 0.90 -1.24 -9.03
N LEU A 65 1.70 -0.46 -8.29
CA LEU A 65 1.44 -0.03 -6.90
C LEU A 65 0.24 0.93 -6.76
N THR A 66 -0.74 0.81 -7.64
CA THR A 66 -1.95 1.60 -7.76
C THR A 66 -3.17 0.98 -7.07
N THR A 67 -3.04 -0.21 -6.48
CA THR A 67 -4.10 -0.89 -5.70
C THR A 67 -3.56 -1.40 -4.37
N VAL A 68 -4.43 -1.56 -3.38
CA VAL A 68 -4.03 -2.07 -2.05
C VAL A 68 -3.52 -3.51 -2.15
N ASN A 69 -4.18 -4.35 -2.95
CA ASN A 69 -3.76 -5.75 -3.14
C ASN A 69 -2.37 -5.84 -3.79
N ASN A 70 -2.08 -4.99 -4.77
CA ASN A 70 -0.76 -4.97 -5.41
C ASN A 70 0.34 -4.53 -4.43
N ILE A 71 0.05 -3.56 -3.56
CA ILE A 71 0.98 -3.13 -2.51
C ILE A 71 1.22 -4.26 -1.50
N ILE A 72 0.17 -4.95 -1.05
CA ILE A 72 0.30 -6.10 -0.14
C ILE A 72 1.18 -7.18 -0.79
N ARG A 73 0.87 -7.55 -2.03
CA ARG A 73 1.62 -8.55 -2.79
C ARG A 73 3.08 -8.15 -2.98
N TYR A 74 3.34 -6.88 -3.28
CA TYR A 74 4.69 -6.34 -3.38
C TYR A 74 5.47 -6.53 -2.08
N VAL A 75 4.88 -6.15 -0.94
CA VAL A 75 5.53 -6.28 0.37
C VAL A 75 5.77 -7.75 0.70
N GLU A 76 4.79 -8.63 0.49
CA GLU A 76 4.93 -10.06 0.74
C GLU A 76 6.05 -10.69 -0.10
N ASP A 77 6.16 -10.32 -1.38
CA ASP A 77 7.21 -10.82 -2.27
C ASP A 77 8.61 -10.34 -1.86
N LYS A 78 8.74 -9.11 -1.33
CA LYS A 78 10.01 -8.57 -0.83
C LYS A 78 10.43 -9.12 0.53
N LEU A 79 9.47 -9.59 1.33
CA LEU A 79 9.72 -10.19 2.64
C LEU A 79 9.99 -11.71 2.56
N SER A 80 9.70 -12.33 1.42
CA SER A 80 9.99 -13.74 1.14
C SER A 80 11.46 -13.97 0.79
#